data_AF-A0AAE1SWF2-F1
#
_entry.id   AF-A0AAE1SWF2-F1
#
_cell.length_a   1.000
_cell.length_b   1.000
_cell.length_c   1.000
_cell.angle_alpha   90.00
_cell.angle_beta   90.00
_cell.angle_gamma   90.00
#
_symmetry.space_group_name_H-M   'P 1'
#
loop_
_entity.id
_entity.type
_entity.pdbx_description
1 polymer ?
#
loop_
_entity_poly.entity_id
_entity_poly.type
_entity_poly.pdbx_seq_one_letter_code
_entity_poly.pdbx_strand_id
1 'polypeptide(L)'
;MVVLSTEGVVTNSNAIDMVWLWGAKAFPFSASREKELWKQENRILQLLIDGIDPLFTKLVEEGKHFCIYGSDNISWIKEFNDKLKKIKSAGIQLEAIYVGYRNQSKDVGNILDISIEENSSISLSTTKMKLFWLRLESINNSIGRLEQTAQCNSSLQQVLRLLDACETSNDWMIIGKGSSSDVIILKRRKVQECLNLLPELDENVGKLGLFGAIRCAMGSPLPVKSCYDDEIIPSEEGLTEETVFCSRCKRPVEKFVVYQCNVTESAEQ
;
A
#
# COMPACT_ATOMS: atom_id res chain seq x y z
N MET A 1 -2.27 23.18 -16.82
CA MET A 1 -1.17 23.20 -17.82
C MET A 1 -1.59 22.32 -18.98
N VAL A 2 -1.75 22.87 -20.18
CA VAL A 2 -2.12 22.13 -21.40
C VAL A 2 -0.84 21.78 -22.17
N VAL A 3 -0.78 20.58 -22.75
CA VAL A 3 0.36 20.10 -23.55
C VAL A 3 -0.05 19.96 -25.00
N LEU A 4 0.79 20.47 -25.91
CA LEU A 4 0.60 20.39 -27.35
C LEU A 4 1.67 19.49 -27.98
N SER A 5 1.33 18.82 -29.06
CA SER A 5 2.31 18.17 -29.93
C SER A 5 3.09 19.20 -30.75
N THR A 6 4.12 18.74 -31.47
CA THR A 6 4.88 19.56 -32.43
C THR A 6 4.01 20.13 -33.55
N GLU A 7 2.86 19.52 -33.82
CA GLU A 7 1.85 19.94 -34.79
C GLU A 7 0.79 20.88 -34.20
N GLY A 8 0.91 21.26 -32.92
CA GLY A 8 -0.02 22.16 -32.24
C GLY A 8 -1.31 21.50 -31.75
N VAL A 9 -1.39 20.17 -31.73
CA VAL A 9 -2.56 19.40 -31.29
C VAL A 9 -2.51 19.18 -29.78
N VAL A 10 -3.64 19.37 -29.07
CA VAL A 10 -3.72 19.10 -27.63
C VAL A 10 -3.54 17.61 -27.35
N THR A 11 -2.46 17.24 -26.66
CA THR A 11 -2.15 15.86 -26.25
C THR A 11 -2.48 15.58 -24.79
N ASN A 12 -2.63 16.63 -23.98
CA ASN A 12 -3.13 16.56 -22.60
C ASN A 12 -3.76 17.90 -22.19
N SER A 13 -5.00 17.87 -21.69
CA SER A 13 -5.73 19.05 -21.20
C SER A 13 -5.30 19.48 -19.79
N ASN A 14 -4.71 18.58 -18.99
CA ASN A 14 -4.19 18.91 -17.67
C ASN A 14 -2.99 18.01 -17.28
N ALA A 15 -1.78 18.47 -17.61
CA ALA A 15 -0.54 17.78 -17.26
C ALA A 15 0.03 18.15 -15.89
N ILE A 16 -0.65 18.98 -15.09
CA ILE A 16 -0.16 19.38 -13.77
C ILE A 16 0.00 18.16 -12.85
N ASP A 17 -1.01 17.28 -12.80
CA ASP A 17 -0.94 16.09 -11.97
C ASP A 17 0.20 15.17 -12.41
N MET A 18 0.48 15.10 -13.72
CA MET A 18 1.60 14.32 -14.22
C MET A 18 2.96 14.85 -13.75
N VAL A 19 3.13 16.19 -13.73
CA VAL A 19 4.34 16.82 -13.20
C VAL A 19 4.50 16.49 -11.73
N TRP A 20 3.43 16.61 -10.95
CA TRP A 20 3.48 16.25 -9.54
C TRP A 20 3.84 14.77 -9.40
N LEU A 21 3.02 13.85 -9.92
CA LEU A 21 3.15 12.40 -9.71
C LEU A 21 4.44 11.80 -10.25
N TRP A 22 4.81 12.13 -11.48
CA TRP A 22 5.83 11.41 -12.23
C TRP A 22 7.10 12.23 -12.49
N GLY A 23 7.06 13.55 -12.25
CA GLY A 23 8.16 14.46 -12.54
C GLY A 23 8.63 14.32 -13.99
N ALA A 24 9.94 14.16 -14.17
CA ALA A 24 10.54 14.03 -15.51
C ALA A 24 10.09 12.76 -16.27
N LYS A 25 9.68 11.69 -15.57
CA LYS A 25 9.24 10.43 -16.21
C LYS A 25 7.97 10.60 -17.04
N ALA A 26 7.20 11.65 -16.75
CA ALA A 26 6.00 12.00 -17.47
C ALA A 26 6.25 12.58 -18.86
N PHE A 27 7.46 13.04 -19.21
CA PHE A 27 7.75 13.54 -20.56
C PHE A 27 7.38 12.49 -21.64
N PRO A 28 6.64 12.86 -22.71
CA PRO A 28 6.28 14.21 -23.19
C PRO A 28 4.97 14.79 -22.61
N PHE A 29 4.54 14.34 -21.44
CA PHE A 29 3.35 14.79 -20.70
C PHE A 29 2.01 14.56 -21.42
N SER A 30 1.96 13.60 -22.35
CA SER A 30 0.75 13.20 -23.06
C SER A 30 -0.15 12.28 -22.22
N ALA A 31 -1.45 12.26 -22.52
CA ALA A 31 -2.38 11.32 -21.89
C ALA A 31 -2.03 9.84 -22.16
N SER A 32 -1.46 9.54 -23.34
CA SER A 32 -0.96 8.19 -23.64
C SER A 32 0.21 7.79 -22.73
N ARG A 33 1.13 8.73 -22.47
CA ARG A 33 2.26 8.53 -21.57
C ARG A 33 1.81 8.32 -20.13
N GLU A 34 0.80 9.06 -19.67
CA GLU A 34 0.19 8.86 -18.34
C GLU A 34 -0.34 7.43 -18.19
N LYS A 35 -1.05 6.90 -19.21
CA LYS A 35 -1.55 5.53 -19.23
C LYS A 35 -0.44 4.49 -19.16
N GLU A 36 0.67 4.69 -19.86
CA GLU A 36 1.84 3.81 -19.80
C GLU A 36 2.46 3.75 -18.41
N LEU A 37 2.62 4.92 -17.77
CA LEU A 37 3.19 5.02 -16.43
C LEU A 37 2.32 4.28 -15.41
N TRP A 38 1.00 4.46 -15.48
CA TRP A 38 0.07 3.73 -14.61
C TRP A 38 0.07 2.22 -14.84
N LYS A 39 0.31 1.75 -16.06
CA LYS A 39 0.46 0.31 -16.34
C LYS A 39 1.73 -0.28 -15.72
N GLN A 40 2.80 0.50 -15.68
CA GLN A 40 4.11 0.09 -15.14
C GLN A 40 4.19 0.24 -13.62
N GLU A 41 3.39 1.14 -13.04
CA GLU A 41 3.46 1.44 -11.61
C GLU A 41 2.83 0.32 -10.76
N ASN A 42 3.61 -0.16 -9.79
CA ASN A 42 3.17 -1.17 -8.82
C ASN A 42 3.53 -0.87 -7.36
N ARG A 43 4.10 0.31 -7.08
CA ARG A 43 4.58 0.73 -5.76
C ARG A 43 3.76 1.89 -5.24
N ILE A 44 2.54 1.58 -4.80
CA ILE A 44 1.59 2.64 -4.39
C ILE A 44 2.14 3.51 -3.25
N LEU A 45 2.89 2.91 -2.32
CA LEU A 45 3.48 3.63 -1.20
C LEU A 45 4.53 4.62 -1.66
N GLN A 46 5.40 4.20 -2.57
CA GLN A 46 6.41 5.08 -3.15
C GLN A 46 5.72 6.22 -3.92
N LEU A 47 4.68 5.93 -4.69
CA LEU A 47 3.89 6.96 -5.38
C LEU A 47 3.31 8.00 -4.41
N LEU A 48 2.87 7.58 -3.22
CA LEU A 48 2.28 8.46 -2.20
C LEU A 48 3.31 9.32 -1.46
N ILE A 49 4.52 8.83 -1.24
CA ILE A 49 5.49 9.46 -0.33
C ILE A 49 6.70 10.10 -1.03
N ASP A 50 6.92 9.77 -2.30
CA ASP A 50 8.06 10.26 -3.07
C ASP A 50 8.10 11.79 -3.15
N GLY A 51 9.26 12.37 -2.86
CA GLY A 51 9.47 13.81 -2.84
C GLY A 51 8.84 14.60 -1.68
N ILE A 52 8.22 13.94 -0.69
CA ILE A 52 7.56 14.63 0.45
C ILE A 52 8.52 14.87 1.62
N ASP A 53 9.18 13.81 2.08
CA ASP A 53 10.08 13.84 3.25
C ASP A 53 11.25 12.86 3.05
N PRO A 54 12.51 13.29 3.23
CA PRO A 54 13.66 12.37 3.20
C PRO A 54 13.54 11.16 4.14
N LEU A 55 12.76 11.29 5.22
CA LEU A 55 12.49 10.19 6.13
C LEU A 55 11.81 9.00 5.44
N PHE A 56 10.90 9.24 4.50
CA PHE A 56 10.26 8.18 3.74
C PHE A 56 11.26 7.43 2.87
N THR A 57 12.14 8.15 2.18
CA THR A 57 13.22 7.57 1.37
C THR A 57 14.09 6.65 2.22
N LYS A 58 14.48 7.11 3.41
CA LYS A 58 15.27 6.32 4.36
C LYS A 58 14.55 5.03 4.79
N LEU A 59 13.27 5.09 5.15
CA LEU A 59 12.49 3.91 5.56
C LEU A 59 12.36 2.89 4.42
N VAL A 60 12.21 3.37 3.19
CA VAL A 60 12.13 2.54 1.98
C VAL A 60 13.47 1.85 1.72
N GLU A 61 14.58 2.59 1.75
CA GLU A 61 15.94 2.08 1.52
C GLU A 61 16.38 1.07 2.60
N GLU A 62 16.03 1.32 3.87
CA GLU A 62 16.30 0.41 4.99
C GLU A 62 15.38 -0.83 4.98
N GLY A 63 14.41 -0.92 4.07
CA GLY A 63 13.49 -2.07 3.97
C GLY A 63 12.59 -2.25 5.19
N LYS A 64 12.40 -1.19 5.99
CA LYS A 64 11.62 -1.23 7.23
C LYS A 64 10.13 -1.38 6.96
N HIS A 65 9.41 -1.96 7.93
CA HIS A 65 7.96 -1.88 7.94
C HIS A 65 7.54 -0.52 8.48
N PHE A 66 6.63 0.13 7.77
CA PHE A 66 6.06 1.39 8.22
C PHE A 66 4.57 1.44 7.91
N CYS A 67 3.82 2.22 8.68
CA CYS A 67 2.44 2.52 8.40
C CYS A 67 2.22 4.03 8.30
N ILE A 68 1.43 4.44 7.33
CA ILE A 68 0.95 5.82 7.19
C ILE A 68 -0.50 5.83 7.65
N TYR A 69 -0.87 6.79 8.49
CA TYR A 69 -2.23 6.89 8.99
C TYR A 69 -2.70 8.34 9.07
N GLY A 70 -4.00 8.52 8.90
CA GLY A 70 -4.69 9.80 9.06
C GLY A 70 -5.84 9.67 10.04
N SER A 71 -6.17 10.78 10.70
CA SER A 71 -7.32 10.97 11.59
C SER A 71 -7.40 12.43 12.05
N ASP A 72 -8.60 12.95 12.26
CA ASP A 72 -8.89 14.19 12.98
C ASP A 72 -9.40 13.94 14.41
N ASN A 73 -9.50 12.67 14.81
CA ASN A 73 -10.01 12.26 16.10
C ASN A 73 -8.88 12.04 17.11
N ILE A 74 -8.71 12.99 18.02
CA ILE A 74 -7.67 12.96 19.06
C ILE A 74 -7.72 11.68 19.90
N SER A 75 -8.90 11.22 20.32
CA SER A 75 -8.99 10.04 21.19
C SER A 75 -8.55 8.78 20.46
N TRP A 76 -8.88 8.68 19.17
CA TRP A 76 -8.45 7.58 18.31
C TRP A 76 -6.93 7.62 18.08
N ILE A 77 -6.34 8.80 17.87
CA ILE A 77 -4.88 8.96 17.71
C ILE A 77 -4.14 8.52 18.98
N LYS A 78 -4.62 8.90 20.17
CA LYS A 78 -4.02 8.47 21.44
C LYS A 78 -4.08 6.95 21.61
N GLU A 79 -5.25 6.35 21.36
CA GLU A 79 -5.42 4.90 21.44
C GLU A 79 -4.48 4.18 20.44
N PHE A 80 -4.39 4.70 19.21
CA PHE A 80 -3.50 4.20 18.18
C PHE A 80 -2.03 4.22 18.63
N ASN A 81 -1.56 5.35 19.15
CA ASN A 81 -0.19 5.49 19.64
C ASN A 81 0.10 4.58 20.85
N ASP A 82 -0.85 4.41 21.76
CA ASP A 82 -0.69 3.49 22.90
C ASP A 82 -0.60 2.03 22.46
N LYS A 83 -1.34 1.63 21.41
CA LYS A 83 -1.21 0.30 20.82
C LYS A 83 0.14 0.14 20.13
N LEU A 84 0.63 1.16 19.42
CA LEU A 84 1.96 1.14 18.81
C LEU A 84 3.08 0.95 19.83
N LYS A 85 3.00 1.58 21.00
CA LYS A 85 3.97 1.33 22.09
C LYS A 85 4.00 -0.15 22.46
N LYS A 86 2.84 -0.79 22.60
CA LYS A 86 2.75 -2.22 22.92
C LYS A 86 3.34 -3.10 21.81
N ILE A 87 3.09 -2.75 20.55
CA ILE A 87 3.65 -3.44 19.38
C ILE A 87 5.18 -3.34 19.37
N LYS A 88 5.72 -2.13 19.61
CA LYS A 88 7.18 -1.90 19.70
C LYS A 88 7.80 -2.66 20.89
N SER A 89 7.13 -2.68 22.04
CA SER A 89 7.56 -3.46 23.22
C SER A 89 7.52 -4.97 22.99
N ALA A 90 6.66 -5.45 22.09
CA ALA A 90 6.61 -6.85 21.66
C ALA A 90 7.68 -7.19 20.61
N GLY A 91 8.61 -6.28 20.30
CA GLY A 91 9.72 -6.52 19.37
C GLY A 91 9.39 -6.33 17.89
N ILE A 92 8.15 -5.96 17.55
CA ILE A 92 7.75 -5.72 16.16
C ILE A 92 8.25 -4.34 15.72
N GLN A 93 9.15 -4.33 14.74
CA GLN A 93 9.68 -3.11 14.13
C GLN A 93 8.68 -2.54 13.13
N LEU A 94 7.80 -1.64 13.60
CA LEU A 94 6.84 -0.91 12.78
C LEU A 94 6.93 0.59 13.09
N GLU A 95 7.32 1.39 12.09
CA GLU A 95 7.32 2.84 12.20
C GLU A 95 5.98 3.43 11.77
N ALA A 96 5.42 4.34 12.55
CA ALA A 96 4.12 4.94 12.24
C ALA A 96 4.28 6.41 11.87
N ILE A 97 3.61 6.84 10.82
CA ILE A 97 3.75 8.18 10.25
C ILE A 97 2.37 8.82 10.16
N TYR A 98 2.20 9.91 10.90
CA TYR A 98 0.95 10.66 10.91
C TYR A 98 0.95 11.71 9.79
N VAL A 99 -0.04 11.63 8.90
CA VAL A 99 -0.19 12.55 7.76
C VAL A 99 -1.32 13.56 7.93
N GLY A 100 -1.91 13.65 9.12
CA GLY A 100 -3.03 14.55 9.35
C GLY A 100 -4.33 14.03 8.75
N TYR A 101 -5.15 14.96 8.28
CA TYR A 101 -6.44 14.74 7.63
C TYR A 101 -6.63 15.78 6.51
N ARG A 102 -7.58 15.53 5.60
CA ARG A 102 -7.71 16.28 4.34
C ARG A 102 -7.95 17.79 4.53
N ASN A 103 -8.76 18.16 5.52
CA ASN A 103 -9.15 19.54 5.79
C ASN A 103 -8.55 20.06 7.10
N GLN A 104 -7.26 20.35 7.08
CA GLN A 104 -6.51 20.92 8.21
C GLN A 104 -7.04 22.30 8.64
N SER A 105 -8.06 22.33 9.51
CA SER A 105 -8.53 23.53 10.21
C SER A 105 -7.49 23.97 11.27
N LYS A 106 -7.76 25.06 12.00
CA LYS A 106 -6.84 25.65 13.00
C LYS A 106 -6.44 24.70 14.15
N ASP A 107 -7.10 23.55 14.31
CA ASP A 107 -6.89 22.61 15.42
C ASP A 107 -5.69 21.66 15.26
N VAL A 108 -4.98 21.75 14.14
CA VAL A 108 -3.78 20.93 13.83
C VAL A 108 -2.67 21.12 14.87
N GLY A 109 -2.55 22.29 15.49
CA GLY A 109 -1.57 22.55 16.55
C GLY A 109 -1.74 21.61 17.75
N ASN A 110 -2.97 21.48 18.24
CA ASN A 110 -3.27 20.62 19.40
C ASN A 110 -3.02 19.13 19.10
N ILE A 111 -3.25 18.69 17.86
CA ILE A 111 -3.01 17.29 17.46
C ILE A 111 -1.51 17.00 17.30
N LEU A 112 -0.76 17.94 16.72
CA LEU A 112 0.71 17.86 16.62
C LEU A 112 1.34 17.75 17.99
N ASP A 113 0.92 18.60 18.93
CA ASP A 113 1.45 18.60 20.30
C ASP A 113 1.23 17.25 21.00
N ILE A 114 0.04 16.65 20.85
CA ILE A 114 -0.27 15.31 21.38
C ILE A 114 0.59 14.22 20.72
N SER A 115 0.77 14.27 19.40
CA SER A 115 1.60 13.29 18.68
C SER A 115 3.07 13.35 19.07
N ILE A 116 3.59 14.56 19.33
CA ILE A 116 4.97 14.82 19.74
C ILE A 116 5.20 14.35 21.18
N GLU A 117 4.26 14.60 22.10
CA GLU A 117 4.36 14.13 23.49
C GLU A 117 4.43 12.60 23.61
N GLU A 118 3.77 11.86 22.71
CA GLU A 118 3.66 10.40 22.81
C GLU A 118 4.83 9.62 22.18
N ASN A 119 5.75 10.27 21.43
CA ASN A 119 6.99 9.72 20.83
C ASN A 119 6.86 8.39 20.06
N SER A 120 5.64 7.94 19.78
CA SER A 120 5.36 6.59 19.26
C SER A 120 5.21 6.58 17.74
N SER A 121 4.78 7.71 17.19
CA SER A 121 4.64 7.99 15.77
C SER A 121 5.45 9.22 15.38
N ILE A 122 5.84 9.25 14.11
CA ILE A 122 6.55 10.36 13.48
C ILE A 122 5.50 11.28 12.87
N SER A 123 5.40 12.50 13.39
CA SER A 123 4.48 13.51 12.87
C SER A 123 5.16 14.36 11.80
N LEU A 124 4.54 14.44 10.61
CA LEU A 124 5.04 15.32 9.55
C LEU A 124 4.77 16.79 9.89
N SER A 125 5.58 17.70 9.34
CA SER A 125 5.25 19.13 9.41
C SER A 125 3.96 19.44 8.64
N THR A 126 3.25 20.50 9.03
CA THR A 126 2.01 20.93 8.36
C THR A 126 2.18 21.08 6.84
N THR A 127 3.33 21.60 6.38
CA THR A 127 3.64 21.73 4.94
C THR A 127 3.73 20.36 4.26
N LYS A 128 4.42 19.39 4.88
CA LYS A 128 4.57 18.04 4.34
C LYS A 128 3.26 17.26 4.33
N MET A 129 2.43 17.43 5.37
CA MET A 129 1.08 16.88 5.39
C MET A 129 0.24 17.44 4.24
N LYS A 130 0.28 18.76 3.99
CA LYS A 130 -0.41 19.36 2.84
C LYS A 130 0.07 18.79 1.50
N LEU A 131 1.39 18.61 1.34
CA LEU A 131 1.95 17.98 0.14
C LEU A 131 1.44 16.54 -0.05
N PHE A 132 1.33 15.76 1.04
CA PHE A 132 0.75 14.42 1.00
C PHE A 132 -0.72 14.43 0.51
N TRP A 133 -1.55 15.33 1.04
CA TRP A 133 -2.95 15.40 0.62
C TRP A 133 -3.11 15.91 -0.82
N LEU A 134 -2.30 16.88 -1.26
CA LEU A 134 -2.24 17.31 -2.66
C LEU A 134 -1.78 16.18 -3.59
N ARG A 135 -0.82 15.37 -3.16
CA ARG A 135 -0.35 14.19 -3.89
C ARG A 135 -1.50 13.21 -4.11
N LEU A 136 -2.24 12.89 -3.04
CA LEU A 136 -3.38 11.99 -3.09
C LEU A 136 -4.52 12.54 -3.98
N GLU A 137 -4.75 13.85 -3.96
CA GLU A 137 -5.69 14.52 -4.85
C GLU A 137 -5.26 14.44 -6.32
N SER A 138 -3.98 14.68 -6.63
CA SER A 138 -3.46 14.49 -7.98
C SER A 138 -3.56 13.05 -8.46
N ILE A 139 -3.35 12.06 -7.57
CA ILE A 139 -3.60 10.64 -7.88
C ILE A 139 -5.07 10.43 -8.26
N ASN A 140 -6.00 10.92 -7.45
CA ASN A 140 -7.44 10.78 -7.71
C ASN A 140 -7.84 11.40 -9.05
N ASN A 141 -7.37 12.63 -9.31
CA ASN A 141 -7.62 13.35 -10.57
C ASN A 141 -7.04 12.62 -11.78
N SER A 142 -5.83 12.06 -11.63
CA SER A 142 -5.17 11.27 -12.68
C SER A 142 -5.96 10.00 -12.99
N ILE A 143 -6.39 9.26 -11.96
CA ILE A 143 -7.19 8.04 -12.13
C ILE A 143 -8.56 8.33 -12.74
N GLY A 144 -9.25 9.40 -12.32
CA GLY A 144 -10.53 9.79 -12.91
C GLY A 144 -10.44 10.07 -14.42
N ARG A 145 -9.27 10.45 -14.94
CA ARG A 145 -9.02 10.59 -16.39
C ARG A 145 -8.73 9.25 -17.09
N LEU A 146 -8.31 8.22 -16.36
CA LEU A 146 -7.99 6.89 -16.90
C LEU A 146 -9.22 6.00 -17.13
N GLU A 147 -10.36 6.28 -16.48
CA GLU A 147 -11.57 5.43 -16.48
C GLU A 147 -12.20 5.16 -17.87
N GLN A 148 -11.58 5.67 -18.95
CA GLN A 148 -11.89 5.32 -20.34
C GLN A 148 -11.13 4.08 -20.86
N THR A 149 -10.31 3.39 -20.05
CA THR A 149 -9.57 2.18 -20.49
C THR A 149 -9.77 1.01 -19.53
N ALA A 150 -10.46 -0.04 -20.00
CA ALA A 150 -11.03 -1.15 -19.24
C ALA A 150 -10.03 -2.16 -18.63
N GLN A 151 -8.83 -1.74 -18.21
CA GLN A 151 -7.84 -2.66 -17.63
C GLN A 151 -7.14 -2.04 -16.43
N CYS A 152 -7.80 -2.10 -15.27
CA CYS A 152 -7.18 -1.75 -13.99
C CYS A 152 -6.23 -2.87 -13.57
N ASN A 153 -4.93 -2.56 -13.46
CA ASN A 153 -3.96 -3.44 -12.80
C ASN A 153 -4.23 -3.52 -11.28
N SER A 154 -3.61 -4.49 -10.62
CA SER A 154 -3.75 -4.69 -9.17
C SER A 154 -3.36 -3.46 -8.34
N SER A 155 -2.38 -2.68 -8.81
CA SER A 155 -1.93 -1.43 -8.19
C SER A 155 -3.01 -0.34 -8.21
N LEU A 156 -3.68 -0.13 -9.34
CA LEU A 156 -4.80 0.81 -9.46
C LEU A 156 -5.93 0.42 -8.51
N GLN A 157 -6.22 -0.88 -8.36
CA GLN A 157 -7.22 -1.32 -7.39
C GLN A 157 -6.81 -1.01 -5.94
N GLN A 158 -5.54 -1.15 -5.58
CA GLN A 158 -5.06 -0.76 -4.26
C GLN A 158 -5.18 0.74 -4.03
N VAL A 159 -4.85 1.56 -5.03
CA VAL A 159 -4.98 3.02 -4.95
C VAL A 159 -6.45 3.43 -4.80
N LEU A 160 -7.36 2.86 -5.61
CA LEU A 160 -8.81 3.10 -5.47
C LEU A 160 -9.32 2.72 -4.08
N ARG A 161 -8.84 1.61 -3.51
CA ARG A 161 -9.18 1.21 -2.13
C ARG A 161 -8.65 2.19 -1.09
N LEU A 162 -7.46 2.76 -1.30
CA LEU A 162 -6.92 3.79 -0.42
C LEU A 162 -7.75 5.08 -0.50
N LEU A 163 -8.07 5.52 -1.71
CA LEU A 163 -8.91 6.70 -1.93
C LEU A 163 -10.28 6.53 -1.27
N ASP A 164 -10.94 5.38 -1.46
CA ASP A 164 -12.19 5.04 -0.74
C ASP A 164 -12.01 5.11 0.78
N ALA A 165 -10.91 4.57 1.30
CA ALA A 165 -10.65 4.58 2.73
C ALA A 165 -10.50 6.02 3.27
N CYS A 166 -9.77 6.88 2.56
CA CYS A 166 -9.55 8.27 2.91
C CYS A 166 -10.78 9.17 2.74
N GLU A 167 -11.69 8.84 1.82
CA GLU A 167 -12.94 9.58 1.61
C GLU A 167 -14.04 9.17 2.57
N THR A 168 -14.15 7.87 2.87
CA THR A 168 -15.23 7.32 3.71
C THR A 168 -14.93 7.38 5.21
N SER A 169 -13.68 7.63 5.59
CA SER A 169 -13.23 7.65 6.98
C SER A 169 -12.04 8.58 7.14
N ASN A 170 -12.09 9.41 8.18
CA ASN A 170 -10.89 10.12 8.61
C ASN A 170 -9.91 9.17 9.32
N ASP A 171 -10.40 8.08 9.91
CA ASP A 171 -9.56 7.06 10.59
C ASP A 171 -9.18 5.94 9.61
N TRP A 172 -7.96 5.99 9.10
CA TRP A 172 -7.45 5.01 8.13
C TRP A 172 -5.95 4.77 8.32
N MET A 173 -5.48 3.62 7.84
CA MET A 173 -4.08 3.24 7.89
C MET A 173 -3.71 2.41 6.67
N ILE A 174 -2.52 2.66 6.12
CA ILE A 174 -1.86 1.82 5.13
C ILE A 174 -0.54 1.31 5.71
N ILE A 175 -0.31 -0.01 5.68
CA ILE A 175 0.94 -0.66 6.11
C ILE A 175 1.74 -1.06 4.87
N GLY A 176 3.04 -0.83 4.93
CA GLY A 176 4.03 -1.07 3.89
C GLY A 176 5.31 -1.71 4.40
N LYS A 177 6.13 -2.20 3.45
CA LYS A 177 7.51 -2.61 3.69
C LYS A 177 8.42 -2.18 2.56
N GLY A 178 9.42 -1.36 2.83
CA GLY A 178 10.43 -0.98 1.84
C GLY A 178 9.81 -0.50 0.52
N SER A 179 10.34 -1.00 -0.61
CA SER A 179 9.80 -0.79 -1.95
C SER A 179 8.83 -1.89 -2.42
N SER A 180 8.27 -2.68 -1.49
CA SER A 180 7.33 -3.76 -1.82
C SER A 180 6.04 -3.20 -2.42
N SER A 181 5.48 -3.92 -3.40
CA SER A 181 4.14 -3.65 -3.94
C SER A 181 3.02 -4.15 -3.01
N ASP A 182 3.40 -4.87 -1.96
CA ASP A 182 2.45 -5.48 -1.04
C ASP A 182 2.07 -4.51 0.09
N VAL A 183 0.78 -4.18 0.17
CA VAL A 183 0.23 -3.22 1.13
C VAL A 183 -1.00 -3.75 1.84
N ILE A 184 -1.25 -3.27 3.04
CA ILE A 184 -2.49 -3.55 3.79
C ILE A 184 -3.17 -2.22 4.09
N ILE A 185 -4.34 -2.00 3.49
CA ILE A 185 -5.16 -0.79 3.67
C ILE A 185 -6.35 -1.14 4.56
N LEU A 186 -6.49 -0.42 5.67
CA LEU A 186 -7.50 -0.62 6.70
C LEU A 186 -8.21 0.70 7.03
N LYS A 187 -9.47 0.60 7.47
CA LYS A 187 -10.29 1.74 7.90
C LYS A 187 -11.01 1.47 9.21
N ARG A 188 -11.12 2.51 10.06
CA ARG A 188 -11.87 2.54 11.31
C ARG A 188 -11.62 1.31 12.19
N ARG A 189 -12.65 0.48 12.44
CA ARG A 189 -12.59 -0.68 13.35
C ARG A 189 -11.52 -1.70 12.95
N LYS A 190 -11.30 -1.90 11.65
CA LYS A 190 -10.26 -2.83 11.16
C LYS A 190 -8.84 -2.40 11.53
N VAL A 191 -8.62 -1.09 11.71
CA VAL A 191 -7.32 -0.59 12.20
C VAL A 191 -7.11 -1.05 13.65
N GLN A 192 -8.10 -0.82 14.52
CA GLN A 192 -8.04 -1.25 15.92
C GLN A 192 -7.90 -2.77 16.05
N GLU A 193 -8.69 -3.55 15.29
CA GLU A 193 -8.59 -5.01 15.24
C GLU A 193 -7.17 -5.44 14.88
N CYS A 194 -6.58 -4.88 13.82
CA CYS A 194 -5.21 -5.18 13.41
C CYS A 194 -4.18 -4.83 14.49
N LEU A 195 -4.29 -3.65 15.11
CA LEU A 195 -3.34 -3.21 16.15
C LEU A 195 -3.44 -4.03 17.44
N ASN A 196 -4.62 -4.58 17.74
CA ASN A 196 -4.82 -5.48 18.88
C ASN A 196 -4.19 -6.85 18.63
N LEU A 197 -4.19 -7.33 17.38
CA LEU A 197 -3.62 -8.62 17.02
C LEU A 197 -2.10 -8.58 16.95
N LEU A 198 -1.51 -7.46 16.50
CA LEU A 198 -0.06 -7.38 16.27
C LEU A 198 0.81 -7.84 17.45
N PRO A 199 0.58 -7.41 18.71
CA PRO A 199 1.38 -7.89 19.84
C PRO A 199 1.29 -9.40 20.10
N GLU A 200 0.23 -10.06 19.65
CA GLU A 200 -0.01 -11.50 19.84
C GLU A 200 0.58 -12.35 18.70
N LEU A 201 1.09 -11.71 17.63
CA LEU A 201 1.55 -12.40 16.42
C LEU A 201 3.03 -12.80 16.44
N ASP A 202 3.75 -12.67 17.55
CA ASP A 202 5.20 -12.88 17.62
C ASP A 202 5.68 -14.20 16.95
N GLU A 203 5.07 -15.34 17.31
CA GLU A 203 5.40 -16.63 16.71
C GLU A 203 5.06 -16.72 15.21
N ASN A 204 3.99 -16.04 14.78
CA ASN A 204 3.52 -16.06 13.39
C ASN A 204 4.34 -15.11 12.51
N VAL A 205 4.85 -14.00 13.06
CA VAL A 205 5.71 -13.04 12.36
C VAL A 205 7.03 -13.68 11.98
N GLY A 206 7.61 -14.52 12.86
CA GLY A 206 8.83 -15.27 12.56
C GLY A 206 8.66 -16.28 11.40
N LYS A 207 7.46 -16.86 11.24
CA LYS A 207 7.17 -17.90 10.22
C LYS A 207 6.62 -17.33 8.90
N LEU A 208 5.72 -16.35 8.97
CA LEU A 208 4.94 -15.86 7.83
C LEU A 208 5.33 -14.42 7.42
N GLY A 209 6.20 -13.77 8.18
CA GLY A 209 6.42 -12.33 8.09
C GLY A 209 5.21 -11.53 8.60
N LEU A 210 5.43 -10.22 8.81
CA LEU A 210 4.41 -9.32 9.35
C LEU A 210 3.11 -9.32 8.51
N PHE A 211 3.25 -9.24 7.19
CA PHE A 211 2.12 -9.17 6.27
C PHE A 211 1.32 -10.47 6.21
N GLY A 212 2.01 -11.61 6.17
CA GLY A 212 1.39 -12.93 6.21
C GLY A 212 0.63 -13.13 7.52
N ALA A 213 1.26 -12.81 8.65
CA ALA A 213 0.65 -12.90 9.97
C ALA A 213 -0.62 -12.04 10.09
N ILE A 214 -0.57 -10.76 9.66
CA ILE A 214 -1.74 -9.87 9.68
C ILE A 214 -2.87 -10.44 8.80
N ARG A 215 -2.57 -10.90 7.58
CA ARG A 215 -3.61 -11.44 6.67
C ARG A 215 -4.24 -12.71 7.19
N CYS A 216 -3.45 -13.58 7.80
CA CYS A 216 -3.95 -14.80 8.43
C CYS A 216 -4.88 -14.49 9.60
N ALA A 217 -4.50 -13.52 10.45
CA ALA A 217 -5.27 -13.15 11.63
C ALA A 217 -6.53 -12.31 11.31
N MET A 218 -6.44 -11.41 10.32
CA MET A 218 -7.55 -10.55 9.88
C MET A 218 -8.47 -11.24 8.86
N GLY A 219 -8.00 -12.32 8.23
CA GLY A 219 -8.86 -13.19 7.44
C GLY A 219 -9.93 -13.78 8.34
N SER A 220 -11.20 -13.76 7.90
CA SER A 220 -12.34 -14.31 8.64
C SER A 220 -11.99 -15.61 9.39
N PRO A 221 -12.50 -15.83 10.62
CA PRO A 221 -12.51 -17.16 11.20
C PRO A 221 -13.05 -18.10 10.14
N LEU A 222 -12.34 -19.22 9.95
CA LEU A 222 -12.64 -20.31 9.01
C LEU A 222 -14.05 -20.20 8.42
N PRO A 223 -14.22 -19.78 7.15
CA PRO A 223 -15.35 -20.28 6.42
C PRO A 223 -15.17 -21.80 6.39
N VAL A 224 -16.22 -22.53 6.76
CA VAL A 224 -16.36 -23.99 6.64
C VAL A 224 -16.15 -24.50 5.19
N LYS A 225 -15.80 -23.63 4.25
CA LYS A 225 -15.34 -23.98 2.91
C LYS A 225 -13.83 -23.87 2.86
N SER A 226 -13.18 -25.04 2.85
CA SER A 226 -11.81 -25.20 2.39
C SER A 226 -11.63 -24.54 1.03
N CYS A 227 -10.61 -23.67 0.95
CA CYS A 227 -10.15 -23.13 -0.31
C CYS A 227 -9.29 -24.22 -0.97
N TYR A 228 -9.89 -25.02 -1.84
CA TYR A 228 -9.16 -25.95 -2.69
C TYR A 228 -8.81 -25.20 -3.98
N ASP A 229 -7.59 -24.69 -4.05
CA ASP A 229 -7.05 -24.06 -5.24
C ASP A 229 -5.64 -24.65 -5.42
N ASP A 230 -5.52 -25.57 -6.38
CA ASP A 230 -4.28 -26.29 -6.65
C ASP A 230 -3.53 -25.54 -7.75
N GLU A 231 -2.53 -24.73 -7.36
CA GLU A 231 -1.60 -24.12 -8.31
C GLU A 231 -0.37 -25.05 -8.47
N ILE A 232 -0.26 -25.67 -9.64
CA ILE A 232 0.92 -26.48 -9.99
C ILE A 232 2.00 -25.54 -10.52
N ILE A 233 3.04 -25.34 -9.73
CA ILE A 233 4.22 -24.54 -10.11
C ILE A 233 5.34 -25.52 -10.48
N PRO A 234 5.94 -25.43 -11.69
CA PRO A 234 7.10 -26.22 -12.06
C PRO A 234 8.26 -25.93 -11.11
N SER A 235 8.85 -26.98 -10.52
CA SER A 235 10.03 -26.82 -9.67
C SER A 235 11.26 -26.54 -10.54
N GLU A 236 11.86 -25.36 -10.41
CA GLU A 236 13.21 -25.07 -10.94
C GLU A 236 14.26 -25.34 -9.84
N GLU A 237 15.25 -26.19 -10.13
CA GLU A 237 16.34 -26.49 -9.19
C GLU A 237 17.22 -25.25 -8.96
N GLY A 238 17.16 -24.67 -7.76
CA GLY A 238 18.12 -23.64 -7.31
C GLY A 238 17.52 -22.35 -6.73
N LEU A 239 16.20 -22.16 -6.73
CA LEU A 239 15.56 -20.99 -6.13
C LEU A 239 15.24 -21.21 -4.64
N THR A 240 15.61 -20.24 -3.81
CA THR A 240 15.24 -20.17 -2.38
C THR A 240 13.73 -20.23 -2.22
N GLU A 241 13.26 -20.99 -1.22
CA GLU A 241 11.86 -21.27 -0.93
C GLU A 241 11.07 -19.99 -0.61
N GLU A 242 10.49 -19.35 -1.62
CA GLU A 242 9.51 -18.29 -1.42
C GLU A 242 8.15 -18.89 -1.02
N THR A 243 7.59 -18.41 0.09
CA THR A 243 6.23 -18.75 0.51
C THR A 243 5.22 -18.23 -0.51
N VAL A 244 4.55 -19.15 -1.21
CA VAL A 244 3.50 -18.82 -2.17
C VAL A 244 2.19 -18.54 -1.44
N PHE A 245 1.46 -17.51 -1.86
CA PHE A 245 0.15 -17.16 -1.31
C PHE A 245 -0.95 -17.48 -2.32
N CYS A 246 -2.03 -18.13 -1.87
CA CYS A 246 -3.17 -18.51 -2.70
C CYS A 246 -3.72 -17.28 -3.43
N SER A 247 -3.84 -17.36 -4.76
CA SER A 247 -4.30 -16.25 -5.60
C SER A 247 -5.70 -15.77 -5.20
N ARG A 248 -6.55 -16.65 -4.66
CA ARG A 248 -7.93 -16.34 -4.23
C ARG A 248 -8.04 -15.87 -2.78
N CYS A 249 -7.56 -16.66 -1.82
CA CYS A 249 -7.77 -16.36 -0.40
C CYS A 249 -6.60 -15.63 0.28
N LYS A 250 -5.48 -15.45 -0.43
CA LYS A 250 -4.26 -14.78 0.07
C LYS A 250 -3.67 -15.40 1.35
N ARG A 251 -4.02 -16.66 1.65
CA ARG A 251 -3.40 -17.47 2.71
C ARG A 251 -2.16 -18.19 2.13
N PRO A 252 -1.14 -18.49 2.94
CA PRO A 252 0.00 -19.28 2.50
C PRO A 252 -0.46 -20.66 2.01
N VAL A 253 0.09 -21.10 0.89
CA VAL A 253 -0.20 -22.42 0.28
C VAL A 253 0.74 -23.46 0.87
N GLU A 254 0.20 -24.63 1.20
CA GLU A 254 1.00 -25.77 1.64
C GLU A 254 1.70 -26.43 0.45
N LYS A 255 3.00 -26.70 0.58
CA LYS A 255 3.83 -27.23 -0.50
C LYS A 255 3.67 -28.73 -0.62
N PHE A 256 3.17 -29.21 -1.77
CA PHE A 256 3.17 -30.62 -2.15
C PHE A 256 4.00 -30.83 -3.42
N VAL A 257 4.79 -31.91 -3.47
CA VAL A 257 5.55 -32.30 -4.67
C VAL A 257 4.70 -33.28 -5.48
N VAL A 258 4.39 -32.90 -6.73
CA VAL A 258 3.64 -33.75 -7.66
C VAL A 258 4.54 -34.17 -8.81
N TYR A 259 4.64 -35.48 -9.06
CA TYR A 259 5.35 -36.04 -10.21
C TYR A 259 4.35 -36.33 -11.33
N GLN A 260 4.58 -35.77 -12.52
CA GLN A 260 3.74 -36.00 -13.70
C GLN A 260 4.57 -36.71 -14.80
N CYS A 261 4.04 -37.81 -15.33
CA CYS A 261 4.63 -38.51 -16.48
C CYS A 261 3.92 -38.04 -17.77
N ASN A 262 4.64 -37.37 -18.65
CA ASN A 262 4.12 -36.94 -19.96
C ASN A 262 4.66 -37.88 -21.05
N VAL A 263 3.99 -39.00 -21.29
CA VAL A 263 4.26 -39.83 -22.47
C VAL A 263 3.53 -39.23 -23.66
N THR A 264 4.28 -38.76 -24.65
CA THR A 264 3.71 -38.46 -25.98
C THR A 264 3.91 -39.71 -26.81
N GLU A 265 2.84 -40.44 -27.10
CA GLU A 265 2.88 -41.45 -28.16
C GLU A 265 3.05 -40.72 -29.48
N SER A 266 4.29 -40.72 -29.99
CA SER A 266 4.55 -40.44 -31.40
C SER A 266 3.90 -41.57 -32.19
N ALA A 267 2.79 -41.28 -32.86
CA ALA A 267 2.25 -42.16 -33.89
C ALA A 267 3.27 -42.24 -35.03
N GLU A 268 4.16 -43.23 -34.96
CA GLU A 268 4.92 -43.70 -36.12
C GLU A 268 4.15 -44.84 -36.79
N GLN A 269 3.78 -44.55 -38.04
CA GLN A 269 3.33 -45.42 -39.15
C GLN A 269 1.85 -45.83 -39.20
#